data_AF-A0A2E1X6F4-F1
#
_entry.id   AF-A0A2E1X6F4-F1
#
_cell.length_a   1.000
_cell.length_b   1.000
_cell.length_c   1.000
_cell.angle_alpha   90.00
_cell.angle_beta   90.00
_cell.angle_gamma   90.00
#
_symmetry.space_group_name_H-M   'P 1'
#
loop_
_entity.id
_entity.type
_entity.pdbx_description
1 polymer ?
#
loop_
_entity_poly.entity_id
_entity_poly.type
_entity_poly.pdbx_seq_one_letter_code
_entity_poly.pdbx_strand_id
1 'polypeptide(L)' 'MSFLKVGTLTSSLLLIAMTVMAQDDSQLEKNYQEKQKKSFVKKIEWVTTLAEARKISEKKGLPILAYFTRSYAP' A
#
# COMPACT_ATOMS: atom_id res chain seq x y z
N MET A 1 -23.64 -49.55 -4.81
CA MET A 1 -23.26 -48.51 -5.79
C MET A 1 -23.67 -47.17 -5.20
N SER A 2 -22.75 -46.48 -4.50
CA SER A 2 -23.06 -45.21 -3.81
C SER A 2 -21.99 -44.20 -4.22
N PHE A 3 -22.31 -43.38 -5.22
CA PHE A 3 -21.44 -42.29 -5.66
C PHE A 3 -21.65 -41.09 -4.74
N LEU A 4 -20.65 -40.89 -3.89
CA LEU A 4 -20.58 -39.83 -2.90
C LEU A 4 -20.67 -38.44 -3.54
N LYS A 5 -21.32 -37.57 -2.79
CA LYS A 5 -21.38 -36.10 -2.87
C LYS A 5 -19.98 -35.46 -2.93
N VAL A 6 -19.38 -35.32 -4.12
CA VAL A 6 -18.12 -34.56 -4.31
C VAL A 6 -18.34 -33.20 -5.00
N GLY A 7 -19.58 -32.89 -5.42
CA GLY A 7 -19.87 -31.74 -6.28
C GLY A 7 -20.12 -30.38 -5.60
N THR A 8 -20.12 -30.27 -4.26
CA THR A 8 -20.57 -29.03 -3.58
C THR A 8 -19.45 -28.20 -2.94
N LEU A 9 -18.22 -28.68 -2.88
CA LEU A 9 -17.12 -27.94 -2.21
C LEU A 9 -16.32 -27.01 -3.13
N THR A 10 -16.40 -27.19 -4.45
CA THR A 10 -15.63 -26.40 -5.43
C THR A 10 -16.26 -25.04 -5.73
N SER A 11 -17.59 -24.89 -5.65
CA SER A 11 -18.25 -23.60 -5.90
C SER A 11 -18.00 -22.55 -4.80
N SER A 12 -17.75 -22.97 -3.55
CA SER A 12 -17.51 -22.03 -2.46
C SER A 12 -16.12 -21.39 -2.52
N LEU A 13 -15.12 -22.04 -3.13
CA LEU A 13 -13.79 -21.42 -3.34
C LEU A 13 -13.80 -20.34 -4.42
N LEU A 14 -14.60 -20.50 -5.49
CA LEU A 14 -14.69 -19.49 -6.55
C LEU A 14 -15.27 -18.16 -6.05
N LEU A 15 -16.23 -18.21 -5.13
CA LEU A 15 -16.88 -17.00 -4.59
C LEU A 15 -15.94 -16.19 -3.68
N ILE A 16 -14.98 -16.84 -3.01
CA ILE A 16 -13.99 -16.17 -2.15
C ILE A 16 -12.88 -15.53 -2.98
N ALA A 17 -12.53 -16.11 -4.14
CA ALA A 17 -11.53 -15.52 -5.03
C ALA A 17 -11.98 -14.18 -5.66
N MET A 18 -13.29 -14.01 -5.88
CA MET A 18 -13.83 -12.79 -6.48
C MET A 18 -13.85 -11.59 -5.51
N THR A 19 -13.90 -11.81 -4.20
CA THR A 19 -13.88 -10.71 -3.21
C THR A 19 -12.49 -10.15 -2.99
N VAL A 20 -11.43 -10.92 -3.24
CA VAL A 20 -10.02 -10.46 -3.15
C VAL A 20 -9.63 -9.55 -4.32
N MET A 21 -10.26 -9.71 -5.48
CA MET A 21 -9.97 -8.89 -6.67
C MET A 21 -10.67 -7.53 -6.68
N ALA A 22 -11.56 -7.27 -5.71
CA ALA A 22 -12.23 -5.99 -5.52
C ALA A 22 -11.55 -5.16 -4.42
N GLN A 23 -10.21 -5.14 -4.39
CA GLN A 23 -9.49 -4.13 -3.63
C GLN A 23 -9.77 -2.80 -4.32
N ASP A 24 -10.73 -2.05 -3.77
CA ASP A 24 -11.28 -0.84 -4.35
C ASP A 24 -10.20 0.25 -4.46
N ASP A 25 -9.57 0.35 -5.64
CA ASP A 25 -8.57 1.37 -5.96
C ASP A 25 -9.08 2.78 -5.65
N SER A 26 -10.40 3.01 -5.75
CA SER A 26 -10.99 4.30 -5.42
C SER A 26 -10.88 4.62 -3.91
N GLN A 27 -11.02 3.61 -3.05
CA GLN A 27 -10.86 3.75 -1.61
C GLN A 27 -9.39 3.92 -1.23
N LEU A 28 -8.46 3.25 -1.92
CA LEU A 28 -7.03 3.46 -1.74
C LEU A 28 -6.61 4.89 -2.11
N GLU A 29 -7.06 5.37 -3.27
CA GLU A 29 -6.78 6.73 -3.72
C GLU A 29 -7.37 7.77 -2.76
N LYS A 30 -8.60 7.55 -2.28
CA LYS A 30 -9.21 8.40 -1.24
C LYS A 30 -8.35 8.45 0.02
N ASN A 31 -7.92 7.29 0.52
CA ASN A 31 -7.06 7.19 1.70
C ASN A 31 -5.70 7.89 1.49
N TYR A 32 -5.13 7.77 0.30
CA TYR A 32 -3.89 8.46 -0.08
C TYR A 32 -4.08 9.98 -0.01
N GLN A 33 -5.10 10.51 -0.70
CA GLN A 33 -5.40 11.94 -0.70
C GLN A 33 -5.68 12.49 0.71
N GLU A 34 -6.37 11.75 1.56
CA GLU A 34 -6.60 12.13 2.96
C GLU A 34 -5.30 12.15 3.78
N LYS A 35 -4.39 11.20 3.57
CA LYS A 35 -3.07 11.17 4.23
C LYS A 35 -2.21 12.36 3.81
N GLN A 36 -2.21 12.72 2.52
CA GLN A 36 -1.44 13.87 2.00
C GLN A 36 -1.90 15.21 2.60
N LYS A 37 -3.17 15.32 3.03
CA LYS A 37 -3.70 16.53 3.67
C LYS A 37 -3.17 16.77 5.09
N LYS A 38 -2.62 15.76 5.77
CA LYS A 38 -2.15 15.87 7.16
C LYS A 38 -1.02 16.89 7.29
N SER A 39 -1.11 17.75 8.31
CA SER A 39 -0.14 18.82 8.57
C SER A 39 1.29 18.32 8.74
N PHE A 40 1.47 17.13 9.31
CA PHE A 40 2.77 16.48 9.44
C PHE A 40 3.39 16.13 8.09
N VAL A 41 2.61 15.52 7.18
CA VAL A 41 3.10 15.08 5.86
C VAL A 41 3.55 16.28 5.03
N LYS A 42 2.84 17.41 5.13
CA LYS A 42 3.19 18.66 4.44
C LYS A 42 4.51 19.29 4.89
N LYS A 43 5.03 18.92 6.06
CA LYS A 43 6.30 19.46 6.60
C LYS A 43 7.51 18.62 6.21
N ILE A 44 7.29 17.45 5.61
CA ILE A 44 8.35 16.52 5.21
C ILE A 44 8.64 16.71 3.71
N GLU A 45 9.92 16.71 3.35
CA GLU A 45 10.35 16.58 1.96
C GLU A 45 10.77 15.14 1.69
N TRP A 46 10.05 14.49 0.77
CA TRP A 46 10.37 13.15 0.31
C TRP A 46 11.40 13.23 -0.82
N VAL A 47 12.55 12.60 -0.60
CA VAL A 47 13.60 12.45 -1.61
C VAL A 47 14.01 10.98 -1.67
N THR A 48 14.44 10.54 -2.83
CA THR A 48 14.76 9.13 -3.08
C THR A 48 16.25 8.83 -2.96
N THR A 49 17.08 9.86 -2.82
CA THR A 49 18.54 9.72 -2.69
C THR A 49 19.07 10.26 -1.38
N LEU A 50 20.09 9.60 -0.82
CA LEU A 50 20.78 10.07 0.37
C LEU A 50 21.48 11.42 0.12
N ALA A 51 22.00 11.64 -1.09
CA ALA A 51 22.70 12.87 -1.43
C ALA A 51 21.79 14.10 -1.34
N GLU A 52 20.55 14.00 -1.83
CA GLU A 52 19.56 15.06 -1.71
C GLU A 52 19.09 15.24 -0.26
N ALA A 53 18.86 14.14 0.46
CA ALA A 53 18.45 14.18 1.86
C ALA A 53 19.49 14.93 2.72
N ARG A 54 20.79 14.71 2.48
CA ARG A 54 21.87 15.44 3.14
C ARG A 54 21.82 16.94 2.86
N LYS A 55 21.71 17.34 1.59
CA LYS A 55 21.60 18.76 1.21
C LYS A 55 20.43 19.46 1.91
N ILE A 56 19.27 18.81 2.00
CA ILE A 56 18.08 19.35 2.65
C ILE A 56 18.28 19.43 4.17
N SER A 57 18.83 18.37 4.77
CA SER A 57 19.13 18.31 6.21
C SER A 57 20.08 19.42 6.65
N GLU A 58 21.18 19.61 5.91
CA GLU A 58 22.16 20.69 6.15
C GLU A 58 21.53 22.07 5.99
N LYS A 59 20.72 22.27 4.95
CA LYS A 59 20.07 23.57 4.68
C LYS A 59 19.03 23.94 5.72
N LYS A 60 18.26 22.97 6.23
CA LYS A 60 17.09 23.21 7.11
C LYS A 60 17.35 22.87 8.58
N GLY A 61 18.47 22.24 8.91
CA GLY A 61 18.75 21.74 10.25
C GLY A 61 17.77 20.63 10.69
N LEU A 62 17.23 19.86 9.74
CA LEU A 62 16.24 18.81 10.02
C LEU A 62 16.89 17.42 9.97
N PRO A 63 16.48 16.46 10.81
CA PRO A 63 17.00 15.10 10.75
C PRO A 63 16.55 14.38 9.47
N ILE A 64 17.38 13.44 9.00
CA ILE A 64 17.04 12.55 7.89
C ILE A 64 16.30 11.33 8.44
N LEU A 65 15.10 11.07 7.90
CA LEU A 65 14.35 9.83 8.14
C LEU A 65 14.38 8.99 6.87
N ALA A 66 14.96 7.80 6.95
CA ALA A 66 14.98 6.84 5.84
C ALA A 66 13.91 5.77 6.06
N TYR A 67 13.01 5.61 5.10
CA TYR A 67 11.98 4.57 5.11
C TYR A 67 12.13 3.70 3.86
N PHE A 68 12.62 2.48 4.06
CA PHE A 68 12.80 1.50 2.99
C PHE A 68 11.55 0.63 2.90
N THR A 69 10.77 0.79 1.84
CA THR A 69 9.71 -0.15 1.51
C THR A 69 10.19 -1.10 0.43
N ARG A 70 9.86 -2.38 0.57
CA ARG A 70 9.83 -3.27 -0.59
C ARG A 70 8.48 -3.03 -1.24
N SER A 71 8.48 -2.37 -2.40
CA SER A 71 7.29 -2.39 -3.23
C SER A 71 7.19 -3.81 -3.78
N TYR A 72 6.38 -4.66 -3.13
CA TYR A 72 5.77 -5.78 -3.83
C TYR A 72 4.75 -5.13 -4.76
N ALA A 73 5.21 -4.54 -5.86
CA ALA A 73 4.34 -4.27 -6.99
C ALA A 73 4.05 -5.65 -7.59
N PRO A 74 2.80 -6.18 -7.51
CA PRO A 74 2.37 -7.17 -8.48
C PRO A 74 2.32 -6.56 -9.88
#